data_AF-A0A934RSF4-F1
#
_entry.id   AF-A0A934RSF4-F1
#
_cell.length_a   1.000
_cell.length_b   1.000
_cell.length_c   1.000
_cell.angle_alpha   90.00
_cell.angle_beta   90.00
_cell.angle_gamma   90.00
#
_symmetry.space_group_name_H-M   'P 1'
#
loop_
_entity.id
_entity.type
_entity.pdbx_description
1 polymer ?
#
loop_
_entity_poly.entity_id
_entity_poly.type
_entity_poly.pdbx_seq_one_letter_code
_entity_poly.pdbx_strand_id
1 'polypeptide(L)'
;MNCSKTGLLLLGLLGLGLSGCSTEPKAKLDHKFEFLNNGEICIGVDMNAGGAIAFLSTGSEEEQDNWVNIHDLGRYIQQCYYAGEEVDRREEGQHERFSPWKWNPIQAGSIGCTFDPPHPNAHSEVLEFKKEDTSLYLKCVPRLWDMPGETPECFFEQWIWLEGNSVRVRNKVTVNRTDDIWGDGELREQELPSIYPIARLRDGYTYTGKEPWTSDAVVKMPDNPEGYDVNIPPTQPGGFPWNRFDAAEHWMAYVNPKTGIGFGVYNPTATARWVCGFFQGGGAKGDGPYSDSNCFIGPLRWMKLEKNDTFEYEYYLILGTVEDVRGFAYEKQGKTLKLEDS
;
A
#
# COMPACT_ATOMS: atom_id res chain seq x y z
N MET A 1 -7.96 -65.55 -39.67
CA MET A 1 -8.82 -65.01 -38.59
C MET A 1 -7.97 -64.07 -37.76
N ASN A 2 -8.33 -62.78 -37.77
CA ASN A 2 -7.86 -61.61 -37.00
C ASN A 2 -6.34 -61.48 -36.76
N CYS A 3 -5.66 -60.59 -37.50
CA CYS A 3 -5.28 -59.21 -37.10
C CYS A 3 -4.35 -59.19 -35.88
N SER A 4 -3.18 -58.54 -35.84
CA SER A 4 -2.63 -57.42 -36.63
C SER A 4 -1.20 -57.13 -36.14
N LYS A 5 -0.29 -56.83 -37.08
CA LYS A 5 0.80 -55.81 -37.10
C LYS A 5 1.81 -55.69 -35.93
N THR A 6 3.12 -55.81 -36.19
CA THR A 6 4.11 -54.73 -36.50
C THR A 6 4.42 -53.88 -35.26
N GLY A 7 5.65 -53.58 -34.83
CA GLY A 7 7.01 -53.74 -35.36
C GLY A 7 7.97 -52.90 -34.51
N LEU A 8 9.28 -53.00 -34.84
CA LEU A 8 10.38 -52.06 -34.58
C LEU A 8 10.48 -51.34 -33.22
N LEU A 9 11.48 -51.72 -32.43
CA LEU A 9 12.11 -50.83 -31.45
C LEU A 9 13.52 -50.48 -31.96
N LEU A 10 13.74 -49.20 -32.29
CA LEU A 10 15.06 -48.59 -32.42
C LEU A 10 15.07 -47.25 -31.68
N LEU A 11 16.21 -46.97 -31.04
CA LEU A 11 16.51 -45.87 -30.13
C LEU A 11 16.15 -44.47 -30.66
N GLY A 12 15.74 -43.59 -29.75
CA GLY A 12 15.75 -42.13 -29.94
C GLY A 12 15.92 -41.41 -28.60
N LEU A 13 17.02 -40.65 -28.48
CA LEU A 13 17.25 -39.67 -27.43
C LEU A 13 16.07 -38.69 -27.32
N LEU A 14 15.68 -38.32 -26.09
CA LEU A 14 14.86 -37.14 -25.84
C LEU A 14 15.53 -36.30 -24.76
N GLY A 15 15.97 -35.11 -25.18
CA GLY A 15 16.52 -34.09 -24.33
C GLY A 15 15.47 -33.59 -23.34
N LEU A 16 15.92 -33.40 -22.10
CA LEU A 16 15.18 -32.67 -21.08
C LEU A 16 15.15 -31.20 -21.51
N GLY A 17 14.04 -30.81 -22.14
CA GLY A 17 13.73 -29.44 -22.47
C GLY A 17 13.59 -28.61 -21.20
N LEU A 18 14.24 -27.45 -21.22
CA LEU A 18 14.06 -26.34 -20.30
C LEU A 18 12.56 -26.08 -20.09
N SER A 19 12.08 -26.20 -18.85
CA SER A 19 10.75 -25.68 -18.49
C SER A 19 10.73 -24.19 -18.77
N GLY A 20 9.87 -23.81 -19.71
CA GLY A 20 9.63 -22.44 -20.10
C GLY A 20 9.17 -21.62 -18.89
N CYS A 21 9.78 -20.46 -18.75
CA CYS A 21 9.18 -19.32 -18.07
C CYS A 21 7.85 -19.03 -18.80
N SER A 22 6.72 -19.40 -18.20
CA SER A 22 5.41 -19.01 -18.72
C SER A 22 5.26 -17.51 -18.53
N THR A 23 5.52 -16.75 -19.60
CA THR A 23 5.29 -15.31 -19.69
C THR A 23 3.86 -15.00 -20.11
N GLU A 24 2.87 -15.74 -19.63
CA GLU A 24 1.49 -15.28 -19.75
C GLU A 24 1.29 -14.17 -18.71
N PRO A 25 0.85 -12.96 -19.12
CA PRO A 25 0.57 -11.92 -18.14
C PRO A 25 -0.54 -12.44 -17.23
N LYS A 26 -0.28 -12.48 -15.92
CA LYS A 26 -1.32 -12.73 -14.91
C LYS A 26 -2.52 -11.84 -15.24
N ALA A 27 -3.74 -12.40 -15.16
CA ALA A 27 -4.95 -11.64 -15.38
C ALA A 27 -4.90 -10.37 -14.51
N LYS A 28 -5.05 -9.20 -15.14
CA LYS A 28 -5.10 -7.93 -14.42
C LYS A 28 -6.30 -7.96 -13.48
N LEU A 29 -6.15 -7.38 -12.29
CA LEU A 29 -7.27 -7.17 -11.38
C LEU A 29 -8.38 -6.38 -12.10
N ASP A 30 -9.62 -6.79 -11.90
CA ASP A 30 -10.78 -6.09 -12.44
C ASP A 30 -11.16 -4.96 -11.48
N HIS A 31 -10.94 -3.72 -11.91
CA HIS A 31 -11.16 -2.53 -11.10
C HIS A 31 -12.49 -1.86 -11.44
N LYS A 32 -13.21 -1.39 -10.42
CA LYS A 32 -14.41 -0.58 -10.59
C LYS A 32 -14.24 0.74 -9.84
N PHE A 33 -13.72 1.75 -10.54
CA PHE A 33 -13.41 3.04 -9.93
C PHE A 33 -14.63 3.94 -9.75
N GLU A 34 -14.72 4.57 -8.58
CA GLU A 34 -15.53 5.75 -8.32
C GLU A 34 -14.62 6.95 -8.06
N PHE A 35 -14.76 8.01 -8.87
CA PHE A 35 -13.88 9.17 -8.84
C PHE A 35 -14.48 10.38 -8.12
N LEU A 36 -13.63 11.13 -7.40
CA LEU A 36 -13.84 12.54 -7.09
C LEU A 36 -12.81 13.36 -7.85
N ASN A 37 -13.23 14.48 -8.45
CA ASN A 37 -12.34 15.41 -9.14
C ASN A 37 -12.86 16.85 -8.93
N ASN A 38 -12.00 17.75 -8.47
CA ASN A 38 -12.31 19.18 -8.29
C ASN A 38 -11.60 20.11 -9.29
N GLY A 39 -10.95 19.55 -10.32
CA GLY A 39 -10.14 20.26 -11.31
C GLY A 39 -8.67 20.45 -10.91
N GLU A 40 -8.33 20.31 -9.63
CA GLU A 40 -6.95 20.40 -9.13
C GLU A 40 -6.37 19.02 -8.82
N ILE A 41 -7.17 18.14 -8.20
CA ILE A 41 -6.80 16.77 -7.85
C ILE A 41 -7.93 15.80 -8.21
N CYS A 42 -7.56 14.62 -8.69
CA CYS A 42 -8.48 13.52 -8.97
C CYS A 42 -8.08 12.30 -8.15
N ILE A 43 -9.03 11.73 -7.39
CA ILE A 43 -8.85 10.48 -6.67
C ILE A 43 -9.92 9.47 -7.06
N GLY A 44 -9.55 8.20 -7.12
CA GLY A 44 -10.46 7.09 -7.39
C GLY A 44 -10.36 6.01 -6.33
N VAL A 45 -11.52 5.56 -5.85
CA VAL A 45 -11.64 4.39 -4.97
C VAL A 45 -12.07 3.18 -5.77
N ASP A 46 -11.50 2.00 -5.48
CA ASP A 46 -11.87 0.76 -6.17
C ASP A 46 -12.98 0.00 -5.43
N MET A 47 -14.18 0.00 -6.01
CA MET A 47 -15.37 -0.63 -5.45
C MET A 47 -15.31 -2.17 -5.47
N ASN A 48 -14.40 -2.75 -6.26
CA ASN A 48 -14.12 -4.19 -6.24
C ASN A 48 -13.04 -4.56 -5.20
N ALA A 49 -12.52 -3.59 -4.45
CA ALA A 49 -11.44 -3.77 -3.47
C ALA A 49 -11.68 -2.89 -2.23
N GLY A 50 -12.81 -3.10 -1.56
CA GLY A 50 -13.12 -2.43 -0.29
C GLY A 50 -13.19 -0.89 -0.34
N GLY A 51 -13.25 -0.30 -1.53
CA GLY A 51 -13.22 1.15 -1.71
C GLY A 51 -11.89 1.79 -1.30
N ALA A 52 -10.78 1.04 -1.32
CA ALA A 52 -9.47 1.63 -1.08
C ALA A 52 -9.09 2.62 -2.20
N ILE A 53 -8.31 3.66 -1.85
CA ILE A 53 -7.84 4.65 -2.82
C ILE A 53 -6.80 3.97 -3.72
N ALA A 54 -7.16 3.83 -4.98
CA ALA A 54 -6.43 3.07 -6.00
C ALA A 54 -6.12 3.90 -7.24
N PHE A 55 -6.51 5.19 -7.22
CA PHE A 55 -6.17 6.17 -8.22
C PHE A 55 -5.89 7.52 -7.57
N LEU A 56 -4.81 8.16 -7.99
CA LEU A 56 -4.49 9.56 -7.70
C LEU A 56 -3.80 10.16 -8.92
N SER A 57 -4.26 11.32 -9.35
CA SER A 57 -3.63 12.08 -10.44
C SER A 57 -3.90 13.57 -10.27
N THR A 58 -3.39 14.37 -11.20
CA THR A 58 -3.84 15.75 -11.32
C THR A 58 -5.32 15.79 -11.67
N GLY A 59 -6.03 16.85 -11.27
CA GLY A 59 -7.42 17.06 -11.68
C GLY A 59 -7.57 17.45 -13.15
N SER A 60 -6.44 17.67 -13.86
CA SER A 60 -6.38 18.11 -15.25
C SER A 60 -6.74 16.99 -16.23
N GLU A 61 -7.30 17.36 -17.38
CA GLU A 61 -7.51 16.44 -18.49
C GLU A 61 -6.20 16.06 -19.20
N GLU A 62 -5.14 16.85 -19.03
CA GLU A 62 -3.85 16.65 -19.73
C GLU A 62 -2.97 15.56 -19.09
N GLU A 63 -3.12 15.32 -17.79
CA GLU A 63 -2.37 14.32 -17.03
C GLU A 63 -3.36 13.45 -16.26
N GLN A 64 -3.58 12.24 -16.78
CA GLN A 64 -4.52 11.26 -16.26
C GLN A 64 -3.82 9.97 -15.80
N ASP A 65 -2.49 9.96 -15.73
CA ASP A 65 -1.79 8.76 -15.28
C ASP A 65 -2.06 8.51 -13.80
N ASN A 66 -2.21 7.24 -13.46
CA ASN A 66 -2.45 6.82 -12.09
C ASN A 66 -1.12 6.74 -11.34
N TRP A 67 -1.00 7.55 -10.29
CA TRP A 67 0.21 7.61 -9.46
C TRP A 67 0.21 6.65 -8.28
N VAL A 68 -0.84 5.85 -8.14
CA VAL A 68 -0.95 4.76 -7.16
C VAL A 68 -0.58 3.44 -7.84
N ASN A 69 0.31 2.68 -7.21
CA ASN A 69 0.56 1.31 -7.64
C ASN A 69 -0.70 0.46 -7.38
N ILE A 70 -1.07 -0.42 -8.28
CA ILE A 70 -2.24 -1.31 -8.14
C ILE A 70 -1.91 -2.71 -8.66
N HIS A 71 -0.62 -3.08 -8.61
CA HIS A 71 -0.13 -4.37 -9.07
C HIS A 71 -0.83 -5.55 -8.37
N ASP A 72 -1.11 -5.40 -7.09
CA ASP A 72 -1.86 -6.35 -6.27
C ASP A 72 -2.65 -5.61 -5.17
N LEU A 73 -3.54 -6.31 -4.47
CA LEU A 73 -4.39 -5.72 -3.42
C LEU A 73 -3.60 -5.26 -2.18
N GLY A 74 -2.32 -5.58 -2.07
CA GLY A 74 -1.46 -5.08 -0.99
C GLY A 74 -0.97 -3.66 -1.22
N ARG A 75 -1.04 -3.15 -2.45
CA ARG A 75 -0.27 -1.96 -2.88
C ARG A 75 -1.09 -0.70 -3.13
N TYR A 76 -2.17 -0.44 -2.41
CA TYR A 76 -3.01 0.76 -2.62
C TYR A 76 -2.65 1.86 -1.62
N ILE A 77 -3.43 2.95 -1.58
CA ILE A 77 -3.47 3.85 -0.41
C ILE A 77 -4.60 3.38 0.50
N GLN A 78 -4.26 2.74 1.63
CA GLN A 78 -5.25 1.94 2.36
C GLN A 78 -5.02 1.79 3.87
N GLN A 79 -6.11 1.48 4.58
CA GLN A 79 -6.06 1.06 5.98
C GLN A 79 -5.38 -0.30 6.12
N CYS A 80 -4.44 -0.40 7.07
CA CYS A 80 -3.70 -1.61 7.41
C CYS A 80 -3.37 -1.60 8.91
N TYR A 81 -3.85 -2.61 9.64
CA TYR A 81 -3.69 -2.67 11.09
C TYR A 81 -3.02 -3.96 11.52
N TYR A 82 -2.39 -3.95 12.69
CA TYR A 82 -1.70 -5.10 13.27
C TYR A 82 -2.12 -5.28 14.72
N ALA A 83 -2.50 -6.49 15.11
CA ALA A 83 -2.83 -6.84 16.49
C ALA A 83 -2.34 -8.25 16.87
N GLY A 84 -2.25 -8.49 18.18
CA GLY A 84 -1.92 -9.80 18.75
C GLY A 84 -0.53 -10.33 18.39
N GLU A 85 -0.30 -11.59 18.74
CA GLU A 85 0.95 -12.34 18.55
C GLU A 85 1.18 -12.82 17.12
N GLU A 86 2.43 -13.16 16.81
CA GLU A 86 2.76 -13.86 15.56
C GLU A 86 2.40 -15.34 15.70
N VAL A 87 1.53 -15.84 14.83
CA VAL A 87 1.06 -17.24 14.82
C VAL A 87 1.40 -17.93 13.51
N ASP A 88 1.76 -19.21 13.59
CA ASP A 88 1.93 -20.10 12.43
C ASP A 88 0.65 -20.91 12.25
N ARG A 89 -0.06 -20.65 11.16
CA ARG A 89 -1.33 -21.29 10.78
C ARG A 89 -1.24 -21.87 9.38
N ARG A 90 -0.05 -22.29 8.93
CA ARG A 90 0.14 -22.85 7.57
C ARG A 90 -0.70 -24.08 7.30
N GLU A 91 -0.94 -24.92 8.32
CA GLU A 91 -1.84 -26.08 8.21
C GLU A 91 -3.30 -25.68 7.95
N GLU A 92 -3.68 -24.43 8.26
CA GLU A 92 -5.01 -23.87 8.06
C GLU A 92 -5.11 -23.00 6.79
N GLY A 93 -4.02 -22.88 6.02
CA GLY A 93 -3.98 -22.13 4.77
C GLY A 93 -3.30 -20.76 4.83
N GLN A 94 -2.56 -20.45 5.91
CA GLN A 94 -1.72 -19.25 5.97
C GLN A 94 -0.64 -19.26 4.88
N HIS A 95 -0.43 -18.12 4.23
CA HIS A 95 0.54 -17.99 3.17
C HIS A 95 1.99 -18.18 3.66
N GLU A 96 2.78 -19.03 2.99
CA GLU A 96 4.13 -19.43 3.45
C GLU A 96 5.10 -18.26 3.73
N ARG A 97 5.05 -17.21 2.91
CA ARG A 97 5.90 -16.01 3.07
C ARG A 97 5.51 -15.14 4.28
N PHE A 98 4.30 -15.27 4.76
CA PHE A 98 3.73 -14.50 5.86
C PHE A 98 3.35 -15.50 6.98
N SER A 99 4.36 -16.21 7.49
CA SER A 99 4.23 -17.18 8.58
C SER A 99 5.53 -17.27 9.39
N PRO A 100 5.48 -17.19 10.73
CA PRO A 100 4.31 -16.79 11.51
C PRO A 100 3.93 -15.33 11.21
N TRP A 101 2.68 -14.96 11.46
CA TRP A 101 2.15 -13.61 11.16
C TRP A 101 1.13 -13.13 12.19
N LYS A 102 0.99 -11.80 12.27
CA LYS A 102 0.08 -11.10 13.19
C LYS A 102 -1.31 -11.03 12.59
N TRP A 103 -2.31 -10.69 13.41
CA TRP A 103 -3.61 -10.31 12.89
C TRP A 103 -3.46 -9.05 12.05
N ASN A 104 -3.70 -9.14 10.74
CA ASN A 104 -3.41 -8.06 9.79
C ASN A 104 -4.49 -7.89 8.71
N PRO A 105 -5.63 -7.24 9.03
CA PRO A 105 -6.62 -6.86 8.03
C PRO A 105 -6.14 -5.69 7.17
N ILE A 106 -6.34 -5.79 5.86
CA ILE A 106 -6.01 -4.78 4.86
C ILE A 106 -7.28 -4.40 4.06
N GLN A 107 -7.43 -3.10 3.74
CA GLN A 107 -8.67 -2.56 3.16
C GLN A 107 -9.00 -3.14 1.79
N ALA A 108 -8.05 -3.23 0.87
CA ALA A 108 -8.32 -3.64 -0.51
C ALA A 108 -8.54 -5.16 -0.64
N GLY A 109 -7.80 -5.95 0.15
CA GLY A 109 -7.92 -7.40 0.13
C GLY A 109 -6.69 -8.12 0.68
N SER A 110 -6.54 -9.39 0.29
CA SER A 110 -5.49 -10.29 0.74
C SER A 110 -4.54 -10.73 -0.37
N ILE A 111 -3.45 -11.40 0.03
CA ILE A 111 -2.47 -11.96 -0.91
C ILE A 111 -3.06 -13.00 -1.86
N GLY A 112 -4.24 -13.55 -1.55
CA GLY A 112 -4.94 -14.51 -2.40
C GLY A 112 -5.20 -13.99 -3.81
N CYS A 113 -5.18 -12.67 -4.04
CA CYS A 113 -5.28 -12.08 -5.38
C CYS A 113 -4.09 -12.45 -6.30
N THR A 114 -2.97 -12.88 -5.71
CA THR A 114 -1.75 -13.25 -6.45
C THR A 114 -1.73 -14.72 -6.89
N PHE A 115 -2.69 -15.52 -6.46
CA PHE A 115 -2.79 -16.96 -6.75
C PHE A 115 -3.28 -17.21 -8.18
N ASP A 116 -3.11 -18.44 -8.67
CA ASP A 116 -3.59 -18.86 -9.98
C ASP A 116 -4.40 -20.17 -9.87
N PRO A 117 -5.75 -20.12 -9.94
CA PRO A 117 -6.58 -18.91 -10.02
C PRO A 117 -6.55 -18.09 -8.70
N PRO A 118 -6.92 -16.79 -8.73
CA PRO A 118 -7.06 -15.98 -7.52
C PRO A 118 -8.02 -16.61 -6.50
N HIS A 119 -7.72 -16.46 -5.21
CA HIS A 119 -8.61 -16.94 -4.15
C HIS A 119 -9.95 -16.19 -4.20
N PRO A 120 -11.11 -16.87 -4.11
CA PRO A 120 -12.42 -16.22 -4.24
C PRO A 120 -12.72 -15.18 -3.16
N ASN A 121 -12.08 -15.30 -1.99
CA ASN A 121 -12.19 -14.34 -0.89
C ASN A 121 -11.03 -13.34 -0.83
N ALA A 122 -10.29 -13.16 -1.93
CA ALA A 122 -9.17 -12.23 -1.97
C ALA A 122 -9.57 -10.77 -1.83
N HIS A 123 -10.75 -10.40 -2.35
CA HIS A 123 -11.22 -9.03 -2.43
C HIS A 123 -12.06 -8.63 -1.22
N SER A 124 -11.84 -7.42 -0.71
CA SER A 124 -12.69 -6.83 0.31
C SER A 124 -14.02 -6.35 -0.25
N GLU A 125 -15.06 -6.39 0.58
CA GLU A 125 -16.45 -6.09 0.17
C GLU A 125 -16.88 -4.72 0.68
N VAL A 126 -17.40 -3.87 -0.21
CA VAL A 126 -18.04 -2.60 0.19
C VAL A 126 -19.47 -2.86 0.66
N LEU A 127 -19.79 -2.43 1.88
CA LEU A 127 -21.09 -2.57 2.52
C LEU A 127 -21.96 -1.31 2.36
N GLU A 128 -21.33 -0.14 2.40
CA GLU A 128 -22.00 1.14 2.28
C GLU A 128 -21.13 2.10 1.45
N PHE A 129 -21.78 2.88 0.60
CA PHE A 129 -21.13 3.90 -0.22
C PHE A 129 -22.07 5.09 -0.37
N LYS A 130 -21.55 6.28 -0.09
CA LYS A 130 -22.23 7.56 -0.27
C LYS A 130 -21.24 8.52 -0.93
N LYS A 131 -21.70 9.24 -1.96
CA LYS A 131 -20.88 10.16 -2.73
C LYS A 131 -21.64 11.46 -2.93
N GLU A 132 -20.92 12.56 -2.76
CA GLU A 132 -21.30 13.92 -3.12
C GLU A 132 -20.29 14.45 -4.14
N ASP A 133 -20.39 15.73 -4.52
CA ASP A 133 -19.57 16.31 -5.59
C ASP A 133 -18.06 16.26 -5.28
N THR A 134 -17.67 16.59 -4.05
CA THR A 134 -16.27 16.68 -3.61
C THR A 134 -15.97 15.83 -2.38
N SER A 135 -16.88 14.94 -2.01
CA SER A 135 -16.70 14.07 -0.85
C SER A 135 -17.32 12.69 -1.05
N LEU A 136 -16.80 11.71 -0.33
CA LEU A 136 -17.41 10.40 -0.24
C LEU A 136 -17.24 9.79 1.15
N TYR A 137 -18.10 8.84 1.44
CA TYR A 137 -18.03 7.93 2.57
C TYR A 137 -18.17 6.49 2.08
N LEU A 138 -17.42 5.59 2.67
CA LEU A 138 -17.57 4.16 2.46
C LEU A 138 -17.35 3.36 3.74
N LYS A 139 -17.93 2.17 3.77
CA LYS A 139 -17.71 1.14 4.78
C LYS A 139 -17.47 -0.19 4.10
N CYS A 140 -16.46 -0.93 4.53
CA CYS A 140 -16.13 -2.24 3.96
C CYS A 140 -15.82 -3.30 5.03
N VAL A 141 -15.85 -4.56 4.60
CA VAL A 141 -15.24 -5.68 5.33
C VAL A 141 -13.86 -5.95 4.69
N PRO A 142 -12.75 -5.75 5.42
CA PRO A 142 -11.40 -5.97 4.90
C PRO A 142 -11.10 -7.49 4.78
N ARG A 143 -9.86 -7.84 4.40
CA ARG A 143 -9.37 -9.23 4.40
C ARG A 143 -8.07 -9.36 5.17
N LEU A 144 -7.86 -10.50 5.82
CA LEU A 144 -6.57 -10.83 6.42
C LEU A 144 -5.54 -11.05 5.31
N TRP A 145 -4.43 -10.32 5.36
CA TRP A 145 -3.45 -10.34 4.28
C TRP A 145 -2.90 -11.75 3.99
N ASP A 146 -2.49 -12.45 5.06
CA ASP A 146 -1.83 -13.75 5.03
C ASP A 146 -2.80 -14.94 4.94
N MET A 147 -4.07 -14.73 5.32
CA MET A 147 -5.13 -15.74 5.42
C MET A 147 -6.27 -15.46 4.41
N PRO A 148 -6.08 -15.64 3.10
CA PRO A 148 -7.09 -15.33 2.10
C PRO A 148 -8.40 -16.14 2.25
N GLY A 149 -8.35 -17.27 2.97
CA GLY A 149 -9.51 -18.10 3.31
C GLY A 149 -10.39 -17.55 4.45
N GLU A 150 -9.94 -16.52 5.16
CA GLU A 150 -10.56 -16.06 6.41
C GLU A 150 -10.89 -14.57 6.35
N THR A 151 -12.10 -14.22 6.79
CA THR A 151 -12.56 -12.84 6.86
C THR A 151 -12.42 -12.34 8.30
N PRO A 152 -11.70 -11.24 8.54
CA PRO A 152 -11.52 -10.71 9.89
C PRO A 152 -12.84 -10.15 10.43
N GLU A 153 -13.09 -10.31 11.73
CA GLU A 153 -14.24 -9.73 12.43
C GLU A 153 -14.02 -8.25 12.73
N CYS A 154 -13.97 -7.42 11.68
CA CYS A 154 -13.85 -5.97 11.80
C CYS A 154 -14.49 -5.25 10.60
N PHE A 155 -14.72 -3.95 10.76
CA PHE A 155 -15.17 -3.06 9.70
C PHE A 155 -14.20 -1.90 9.56
N PHE A 156 -13.96 -1.49 8.33
CA PHE A 156 -13.27 -0.24 8.02
C PHE A 156 -14.27 0.77 7.47
N GLU A 157 -14.15 2.01 7.94
CA GLU A 157 -14.86 3.16 7.41
C GLU A 157 -13.84 4.18 6.93
N GLN A 158 -14.18 4.88 5.85
CA GLN A 158 -13.34 5.92 5.26
C GLN A 158 -14.21 7.08 4.78
N TRP A 159 -13.81 8.29 5.11
CA TRP A 159 -14.38 9.53 4.61
C TRP A 159 -13.30 10.30 3.85
N ILE A 160 -13.63 10.80 2.67
CA ILE A 160 -12.71 11.53 1.80
C ILE A 160 -13.33 12.88 1.43
N TRP A 161 -12.52 13.94 1.49
CA TRP A 161 -12.87 15.28 1.01
C TRP A 161 -11.76 15.83 0.12
N LEU A 162 -12.14 16.45 -0.99
CA LEU A 162 -11.21 17.22 -1.82
C LEU A 162 -11.14 18.67 -1.33
N GLU A 163 -9.93 19.16 -1.05
CA GLU A 163 -9.64 20.48 -0.50
C GLU A 163 -8.48 21.11 -1.31
N GLY A 164 -8.81 21.85 -2.38
CA GLY A 164 -7.81 22.38 -3.33
C GLY A 164 -6.99 21.25 -3.98
N ASN A 165 -5.67 21.34 -3.92
CA ASN A 165 -4.74 20.29 -4.35
C ASN A 165 -4.53 19.17 -3.31
N SER A 166 -5.34 19.12 -2.25
CA SER A 166 -5.22 18.12 -1.19
C SER A 166 -6.46 17.24 -1.05
N VAL A 167 -6.25 16.07 -0.48
CA VAL A 167 -7.31 15.12 -0.11
C VAL A 167 -7.21 14.87 1.38
N ARG A 168 -8.23 15.27 2.13
CA ARG A 168 -8.37 14.93 3.54
C ARG A 168 -9.05 13.57 3.66
N VAL A 169 -8.46 12.65 4.40
CA VAL A 169 -9.00 11.31 4.61
C VAL A 169 -9.08 11.00 6.10
N ARG A 170 -10.29 10.72 6.58
CA ARG A 170 -10.51 10.14 7.91
C ARG A 170 -10.77 8.66 7.76
N ASN A 171 -10.12 7.86 8.60
CA ASN A 171 -10.28 6.42 8.66
C ASN A 171 -10.75 6.01 10.05
N LYS A 172 -11.48 4.91 10.10
CA LYS A 172 -11.89 4.26 11.34
C LYS A 172 -11.91 2.75 11.16
N VAL A 173 -11.33 2.04 12.13
CA VAL A 173 -11.52 0.60 12.31
C VAL A 173 -12.42 0.33 13.50
N THR A 174 -13.30 -0.65 13.37
CA THR A 174 -14.06 -1.24 14.49
C THR A 174 -13.78 -2.73 14.51
N VAL A 175 -13.08 -3.21 15.53
CA VAL A 175 -12.72 -4.61 15.73
C VAL A 175 -13.73 -5.26 16.66
N ASN A 176 -14.24 -6.44 16.30
CA ASN A 176 -15.19 -7.22 17.09
C ASN A 176 -14.81 -8.71 17.09
N ARG A 177 -13.52 -9.01 17.26
CA ARG A 177 -12.98 -10.38 17.28
C ARG A 177 -13.54 -11.16 18.46
N THR A 178 -13.98 -12.37 18.17
CA THR A 178 -14.50 -13.37 19.11
C THR A 178 -13.53 -14.51 19.33
N ASP A 179 -12.55 -14.66 18.43
CA ASP A 179 -11.44 -15.60 18.55
C ASP A 179 -10.42 -15.18 19.63
N ASP A 180 -9.60 -16.14 20.06
CA ASP A 180 -8.41 -15.90 20.88
C ASP A 180 -7.11 -16.30 20.15
N ILE A 181 -7.14 -16.44 18.81
CA ILE A 181 -6.05 -17.00 17.99
C ILE A 181 -4.76 -16.21 18.18
N TRP A 182 -4.83 -14.89 18.11
CA TRP A 182 -3.67 -14.00 18.23
C TRP A 182 -3.48 -13.44 19.66
N GLY A 183 -4.30 -13.84 20.64
CA GLY A 183 -4.34 -13.16 21.93
C GLY A 183 -4.81 -11.69 21.81
N ASP A 184 -4.46 -10.88 22.82
CA ASP A 184 -4.92 -9.50 22.99
C ASP A 184 -3.85 -8.60 23.65
N GLY A 185 -3.96 -7.28 23.50
CA GLY A 185 -3.11 -6.32 24.23
C GLY A 185 -1.67 -6.18 23.78
N GLU A 186 -1.31 -6.72 22.60
CA GLU A 186 0.03 -6.63 22.04
C GLU A 186 0.31 -5.27 21.37
N LEU A 187 1.46 -4.69 21.69
CA LEU A 187 1.87 -3.40 21.14
C LEU A 187 2.44 -3.59 19.72
N ARG A 188 1.79 -2.99 18.72
CA ARG A 188 2.18 -3.10 17.30
C ARG A 188 2.27 -1.74 16.62
N GLU A 189 3.13 -1.64 15.61
CA GLU A 189 3.18 -0.49 14.70
C GLU A 189 1.99 -0.58 13.73
N GLN A 190 1.21 0.49 13.64
CA GLN A 190 0.09 0.62 12.71
C GLN A 190 0.52 1.48 11.51
N GLU A 191 0.09 1.11 10.31
CA GLU A 191 0.32 1.89 9.08
C GLU A 191 -0.83 2.86 8.85
N LEU A 192 -0.57 4.16 8.93
CA LEU A 192 -1.59 5.20 8.98
C LEU A 192 -1.47 6.21 7.81
N PRO A 193 -1.88 5.89 6.58
CA PRO A 193 -2.17 4.58 6.00
C PRO A 193 -0.89 3.92 5.44
N SER A 194 -1.02 2.77 4.80
CA SER A 194 -0.01 2.33 3.82
C SER A 194 -0.22 3.05 2.49
N ILE A 195 0.86 3.50 1.85
CA ILE A 195 0.83 4.28 0.62
C ILE A 195 1.88 3.72 -0.35
N TYR A 196 1.44 3.35 -1.54
CA TYR A 196 2.32 2.82 -2.58
C TYR A 196 2.27 3.69 -3.84
N PRO A 197 3.12 4.73 -3.93
CA PRO A 197 3.30 5.47 -5.17
C PRO A 197 3.89 4.59 -6.27
N ILE A 198 3.62 4.92 -7.52
CA ILE A 198 4.29 4.29 -8.67
C ILE A 198 5.79 4.58 -8.65
N ALA A 199 6.57 3.67 -9.26
CA ALA A 199 8.02 3.78 -9.35
C ALA A 199 8.50 5.00 -10.16
N ARG A 200 7.65 5.66 -10.95
CA ARG A 200 8.02 6.89 -11.66
C ARG A 200 8.29 8.09 -10.74
N LEU A 201 7.66 8.15 -9.57
CA LEU A 201 7.82 9.25 -8.60
C LEU A 201 9.04 9.08 -7.67
N ARG A 202 9.98 8.19 -8.00
CA ARG A 202 11.01 7.59 -7.13
C ARG A 202 11.79 8.51 -6.17
N ASP A 203 11.87 9.80 -6.40
CA ASP A 203 12.63 10.68 -5.53
C ASP A 203 11.82 11.08 -4.27
N GLY A 204 12.13 10.42 -3.16
CA GLY A 204 11.49 10.63 -1.86
C GLY A 204 12.18 11.72 -1.03
N TYR A 205 11.41 12.64 -0.45
CA TYR A 205 11.91 13.74 0.39
C TYR A 205 11.12 13.92 1.68
N THR A 206 11.83 14.30 2.75
CA THR A 206 11.25 14.67 4.04
C THR A 206 12.25 15.52 4.85
N TYR A 207 11.82 16.04 6.00
CA TYR A 207 12.71 16.64 7.00
C TYR A 207 13.01 15.65 8.13
N THR A 208 14.29 15.35 8.34
CA THR A 208 14.77 14.44 9.40
C THR A 208 15.63 15.14 10.46
N GLY A 209 15.68 16.47 10.44
CA GLY A 209 16.45 17.25 11.41
C GLY A 209 15.79 17.28 12.79
N LYS A 210 16.52 17.80 13.78
CA LYS A 210 16.08 17.80 15.19
C LYS A 210 15.30 19.06 15.60
N GLU A 211 15.30 20.07 14.74
CA GLU A 211 14.66 21.37 15.00
C GLU A 211 13.53 21.58 13.98
N PRO A 212 12.41 20.85 14.09
CA PRO A 212 11.34 20.90 13.10
C PRO A 212 10.74 22.30 13.04
N TRP A 213 10.14 22.62 11.89
CA TRP A 213 9.44 23.89 11.67
C TRP A 213 10.33 25.14 11.61
N THR A 214 11.60 24.95 11.29
CA THR A 214 12.60 26.03 11.15
C THR A 214 12.88 26.40 9.69
N SER A 215 12.22 25.74 8.73
CA SER A 215 12.49 25.80 7.29
C SER A 215 13.88 25.30 6.89
N ASP A 216 14.57 24.58 7.77
CA ASP A 216 15.85 23.95 7.49
C ASP A 216 15.73 22.88 6.38
N ALA A 217 16.85 22.52 5.75
CA ALA A 217 16.88 21.73 4.51
C ALA A 217 16.20 20.36 4.64
N VAL A 218 15.50 19.96 3.58
CA VAL A 218 14.96 18.60 3.43
C VAL A 218 16.06 17.66 2.96
N VAL A 219 15.88 16.36 3.19
CA VAL A 219 16.79 15.31 2.74
C VAL A 219 16.11 14.45 1.68
N LYS A 220 16.88 14.03 0.67
CA LYS A 220 16.47 12.94 -0.22
C LYS A 220 16.68 11.61 0.52
N MET A 221 15.61 10.83 0.65
CA MET A 221 15.67 9.52 1.29
C MET A 221 16.34 8.51 0.36
N PRO A 222 17.17 7.58 0.89
CA PRO A 222 17.69 6.47 0.10
C PRO A 222 16.57 5.57 -0.43
N ASP A 223 16.80 4.91 -1.56
CA ASP A 223 15.87 3.92 -2.11
C ASP A 223 15.65 2.74 -1.14
N ASN A 224 16.72 2.24 -0.53
CA ASN A 224 16.68 1.10 0.39
C ASN A 224 17.65 1.29 1.56
N PRO A 225 17.47 0.55 2.67
CA PRO A 225 18.46 0.46 3.74
C PRO A 225 19.82 -0.01 3.23
N GLU A 226 20.87 0.43 3.92
CA GLU A 226 22.22 -0.09 3.69
C GLU A 226 22.24 -1.61 3.96
N GLY A 227 22.81 -2.37 3.02
CA GLY A 227 22.90 -3.83 3.10
C GLY A 227 21.62 -4.58 2.71
N TYR A 228 20.61 -3.91 2.15
CA TYR A 228 19.42 -4.58 1.61
C TYR A 228 19.75 -5.54 0.45
N ASP A 229 19.24 -6.76 0.53
CA ASP A 229 19.26 -7.77 -0.54
C ASP A 229 17.86 -8.35 -0.75
N VAL A 230 17.34 -8.18 -1.97
CA VAL A 230 16.01 -8.66 -2.40
C VAL A 230 15.81 -10.17 -2.24
N ASN A 231 16.90 -10.94 -2.19
CA ASN A 231 16.85 -12.40 -2.06
C ASN A 231 16.73 -12.87 -0.60
N ILE A 232 16.90 -11.97 0.37
CA ILE A 232 16.74 -12.28 1.78
C ILE A 232 15.28 -12.04 2.19
N PRO A 233 14.61 -12.98 2.90
CA PRO A 233 13.25 -12.79 3.36
C PRO A 233 13.11 -11.50 4.21
N PRO A 234 12.01 -10.74 4.10
CA PRO A 234 11.80 -9.52 4.88
C PRO A 234 11.85 -9.70 6.41
N THR A 235 11.65 -10.93 6.88
CA THR A 235 11.72 -11.33 8.29
C THR A 235 13.15 -11.58 8.78
N GLN A 236 14.16 -11.52 7.92
CA GLN A 236 15.57 -11.74 8.24
C GLN A 236 16.41 -10.45 8.09
N PRO A 237 17.54 -10.31 8.82
CA PRO A 237 18.43 -9.16 8.69
C PRO A 237 18.89 -8.93 7.24
N GLY A 238 18.70 -7.72 6.73
CA GLY A 238 19.05 -7.35 5.34
C GLY A 238 17.95 -7.64 4.31
N GLY A 239 16.85 -8.31 4.67
CA GLY A 239 15.73 -8.57 3.76
C GLY A 239 14.60 -7.54 3.79
N PHE A 240 14.55 -6.68 4.81
CA PHE A 240 13.50 -5.65 4.92
C PHE A 240 13.83 -4.45 4.00
N PRO A 241 12.96 -4.11 3.02
CA PRO A 241 13.31 -3.17 1.96
C PRO A 241 13.19 -1.69 2.33
N TRP A 242 12.63 -1.35 3.49
CA TRP A 242 12.27 0.03 3.83
C TRP A 242 13.21 0.68 4.85
N ASN A 243 13.61 1.90 4.56
CA ASN A 243 14.30 2.80 5.47
C ASN A 243 13.39 3.18 6.63
N ARG A 244 13.95 3.32 7.84
CA ARG A 244 13.26 3.86 9.02
C ARG A 244 13.79 5.24 9.36
N PHE A 245 12.93 6.21 9.60
CA PHE A 245 13.32 7.60 9.87
C PHE A 245 12.36 8.31 10.82
N ASP A 246 12.84 9.38 11.46
CA ASP A 246 12.01 10.26 12.28
C ASP A 246 11.44 11.37 11.39
N ALA A 247 10.13 11.34 11.16
CA ALA A 247 9.41 12.39 10.41
C ALA A 247 9.02 13.52 11.36
N ALA A 248 9.99 14.34 11.77
CA ALA A 248 9.78 15.35 12.82
C ALA A 248 8.77 16.47 12.46
N GLU A 249 8.50 16.64 11.15
CA GLU A 249 7.45 17.54 10.64
C GLU A 249 6.20 16.76 10.15
N HIS A 250 6.12 15.45 10.39
CA HIS A 250 4.97 14.59 10.07
C HIS A 250 4.56 14.57 8.58
N TRP A 251 5.51 14.75 7.65
CA TRP A 251 5.25 14.67 6.21
C TRP A 251 6.36 13.93 5.45
N MET A 252 6.01 13.40 4.28
CA MET A 252 6.96 12.90 3.26
C MET A 252 6.33 13.03 1.87
N ALA A 253 7.15 13.28 0.85
CA ALA A 253 6.72 13.33 -0.55
C ALA A 253 7.53 12.39 -1.44
N TYR A 254 6.91 11.86 -2.50
CA TYR A 254 7.58 11.25 -3.65
C TYR A 254 7.27 12.08 -4.90
N VAL A 255 8.31 12.48 -5.63
CA VAL A 255 8.19 13.31 -6.84
C VAL A 255 8.91 12.68 -8.03
N ASN A 256 8.36 12.91 -9.23
CA ASN A 256 9.03 12.52 -10.46
C ASN A 256 10.35 13.31 -10.59
N PRO A 257 11.52 12.64 -10.65
CA PRO A 257 12.82 13.31 -10.70
C PRO A 257 13.01 14.20 -11.93
N LYS A 258 12.21 14.02 -12.98
CA LYS A 258 12.27 14.83 -14.20
C LYS A 258 11.47 16.12 -14.12
N THR A 259 10.37 16.12 -13.37
CA THR A 259 9.43 17.26 -13.32
C THR A 259 9.39 17.95 -11.97
N GLY A 260 9.85 17.29 -10.90
CA GLY A 260 9.71 17.77 -9.52
C GLY A 260 8.29 17.67 -8.96
N ILE A 261 7.36 17.07 -9.71
CA ILE A 261 5.94 16.94 -9.34
C ILE A 261 5.62 15.51 -8.92
N GLY A 262 4.80 15.37 -7.89
CA GLY A 262 4.23 14.11 -7.44
C GLY A 262 3.21 14.36 -6.34
N PHE A 263 3.25 13.57 -5.28
CA PHE A 263 2.40 13.78 -4.12
C PHE A 263 3.10 13.37 -2.83
N GLY A 264 2.57 13.85 -1.72
CA GLY A 264 3.02 13.46 -0.39
C GLY A 264 1.88 13.22 0.57
N VAL A 265 2.26 12.79 1.76
CA VAL A 265 1.36 12.59 2.89
C VAL A 265 1.75 13.49 4.04
N TYR A 266 0.76 14.06 4.72
CA TYR A 266 0.89 14.65 6.05
C TYR A 266 0.01 13.86 7.02
N ASN A 267 0.60 13.35 8.11
CA ASN A 267 -0.16 12.67 9.16
C ASN A 267 0.35 13.05 10.57
N PRO A 268 -0.37 13.94 11.29
CA PRO A 268 0.04 14.37 12.63
C PRO A 268 -0.19 13.33 13.72
N THR A 269 -0.95 12.26 13.45
CA THR A 269 -1.21 11.16 14.40
C THR A 269 -0.13 10.09 14.37
N ALA A 270 0.69 10.04 13.31
CA ALA A 270 1.78 9.10 13.15
C ALA A 270 3.03 9.58 13.91
N THR A 271 3.19 9.09 15.14
CA THR A 271 4.20 9.53 16.11
C THR A 271 5.39 8.57 16.29
N ALA A 272 5.38 7.41 15.61
CA ALA A 272 6.51 6.49 15.59
C ALA A 272 7.46 6.80 14.41
N ARG A 273 8.56 6.05 14.29
CA ARG A 273 9.45 6.15 13.12
C ARG A 273 8.72 5.70 11.88
N TRP A 274 8.67 6.56 10.86
CA TRP A 274 8.05 6.22 9.58
C TRP A 274 8.95 5.27 8.80
N VAL A 275 8.35 4.60 7.82
CA VAL A 275 9.05 3.76 6.85
C VAL A 275 8.87 4.29 5.44
N CYS A 276 9.92 4.19 4.62
CA CYS A 276 9.83 4.48 3.19
C CYS A 276 10.86 3.73 2.37
N GLY A 277 10.69 3.72 1.05
CA GLY A 277 11.72 3.23 0.13
C GLY A 277 11.18 2.91 -1.23
N PHE A 278 12.01 2.25 -2.02
CA PHE A 278 11.75 1.82 -3.38
C PHE A 278 11.95 0.32 -3.48
N PHE A 279 11.00 -0.38 -4.06
CA PHE A 279 11.12 -1.79 -4.37
C PHE A 279 11.21 -1.96 -5.89
N GLN A 280 12.32 -2.53 -6.36
CA GLN A 280 12.55 -2.71 -7.79
C GLN A 280 11.62 -3.77 -8.42
N GLY A 281 11.15 -4.73 -7.63
CA GLY A 281 10.38 -5.87 -8.13
C GLY A 281 11.18 -6.85 -8.97
N GLY A 282 10.61 -8.04 -9.18
CA GLY A 282 11.10 -9.06 -10.11
C GLY A 282 10.05 -9.46 -11.16
N GLY A 283 8.79 -9.02 -10.98
CA GLY A 283 7.65 -9.33 -11.83
C GLY A 283 7.48 -8.37 -13.01
N ALA A 284 6.26 -7.86 -13.18
CA ALA A 284 5.91 -6.98 -14.29
C ALA A 284 6.83 -5.76 -14.35
N LYS A 285 7.57 -5.62 -15.46
CA LYS A 285 8.53 -4.53 -15.66
C LYS A 285 7.81 -3.23 -16.01
N GLY A 286 8.31 -2.11 -15.50
CA GLY A 286 7.82 -0.77 -15.79
C GLY A 286 8.01 0.17 -14.61
N ASP A 287 7.36 1.33 -14.66
CA ASP A 287 7.37 2.33 -13.59
C ASP A 287 5.96 2.85 -13.23
N GLY A 288 4.92 2.21 -13.77
CA GLY A 288 3.53 2.66 -13.72
C GLY A 288 2.66 1.85 -12.76
N PRO A 289 1.33 2.07 -12.77
CA PRO A 289 0.39 1.52 -11.80
C PRO A 289 0.41 -0.02 -11.71
N TYR A 290 0.60 -0.72 -12.83
CA TYR A 290 0.59 -2.19 -12.88
C TYR A 290 1.99 -2.82 -12.79
N SER A 291 3.03 -2.04 -12.53
CA SER A 291 4.40 -2.55 -12.43
C SER A 291 4.65 -3.16 -11.05
N ASP A 292 5.48 -4.20 -10.97
CA ASP A 292 5.88 -4.78 -9.69
C ASP A 292 6.79 -3.82 -8.89
N SER A 293 7.50 -2.94 -9.62
CA SER A 293 8.25 -1.85 -9.02
C SER A 293 7.33 -0.80 -8.39
N ASN A 294 7.66 -0.34 -7.20
CA ASN A 294 6.88 0.66 -6.47
C ASN A 294 7.74 1.46 -5.50
N CYS A 295 7.20 2.58 -5.05
CA CYS A 295 7.68 3.27 -3.85
C CYS A 295 6.76 2.94 -2.68
N PHE A 296 7.19 3.26 -1.46
CA PHE A 296 6.38 3.05 -0.26
C PHE A 296 6.55 4.21 0.72
N ILE A 297 5.44 4.65 1.32
CA ILE A 297 5.41 5.48 2.53
C ILE A 297 4.49 4.80 3.55
N GLY A 298 4.99 4.61 4.76
CA GLY A 298 4.20 4.19 5.92
C GLY A 298 4.41 5.14 7.09
N PRO A 299 3.49 6.11 7.32
CA PRO A 299 3.40 6.82 8.58
C PRO A 299 3.03 5.84 9.69
N LEU A 300 3.86 5.73 10.72
CA LEU A 300 3.66 4.72 11.77
C LEU A 300 3.23 5.32 13.11
N ARG A 301 2.45 4.54 13.87
CA ARG A 301 2.15 4.79 15.28
C ARG A 301 2.17 3.48 16.06
N TRP A 302 2.73 3.49 17.27
CA TRP A 302 2.60 2.38 18.21
C TRP A 302 1.23 2.41 18.88
N MET A 303 0.52 1.28 18.84
CA MET A 303 -0.79 1.11 19.46
C MET A 303 -1.01 -0.34 19.87
N LYS A 304 -1.72 -0.54 20.99
CA LYS A 304 -2.36 -1.81 21.33
C LYS A 304 -3.79 -1.73 20.80
N LEU A 305 -4.07 -2.50 19.76
CA LEU A 305 -5.41 -2.62 19.21
C LEU A 305 -6.02 -3.89 19.78
N GLU A 306 -7.05 -3.75 20.62
CA GLU A 306 -7.65 -4.88 21.32
C GLU A 306 -8.67 -5.63 20.44
N LYS A 307 -9.07 -6.82 20.86
CA LYS A 307 -10.02 -7.68 20.12
C LYS A 307 -11.44 -7.08 20.02
N ASN A 308 -11.77 -6.14 20.90
CA ASN A 308 -12.98 -5.33 20.81
C ASN A 308 -12.61 -3.86 21.03
N ASP A 309 -12.36 -3.16 19.93
CA ASP A 309 -11.80 -1.81 19.97
C ASP A 309 -12.23 -0.97 18.77
N THR A 310 -12.08 0.34 18.89
CA THR A 310 -12.27 1.29 17.81
C THR A 310 -11.12 2.27 17.79
N PHE A 311 -10.55 2.46 16.60
CA PHE A 311 -9.48 3.42 16.40
C PHE A 311 -9.75 4.28 15.17
N GLU A 312 -9.39 5.55 15.27
CA GLU A 312 -9.56 6.54 14.20
C GLU A 312 -8.27 7.35 14.00
N TYR A 313 -8.04 7.72 12.74
CA TYR A 313 -6.99 8.67 12.39
C TYR A 313 -7.38 9.48 11.16
N GLU A 314 -6.70 10.61 10.97
CA GLU A 314 -6.82 11.46 9.79
C GLU A 314 -5.44 11.67 9.18
N TYR A 315 -5.39 11.71 7.86
CA TYR A 315 -4.22 12.08 7.09
C TYR A 315 -4.63 12.91 5.87
N TYR A 316 -3.63 13.50 5.24
CA TYR A 316 -3.80 14.31 4.05
C TYR A 316 -2.89 13.79 2.96
N LEU A 317 -3.41 13.65 1.74
CA LEU A 317 -2.60 13.53 0.52
C LEU A 317 -2.50 14.91 -0.12
N ILE A 318 -1.32 15.31 -0.56
CA ILE A 318 -1.08 16.64 -1.12
C ILE A 318 -0.39 16.47 -2.47
N LEU A 319 -1.04 16.95 -3.53
CA LEU A 319 -0.52 16.96 -4.89
C LEU A 319 0.40 18.19 -5.09
N GLY A 320 1.57 17.98 -5.69
CA GLY A 320 2.46 19.08 -6.08
C GLY A 320 3.93 18.75 -5.93
N THR A 321 4.71 19.78 -5.62
CA THR A 321 6.14 19.71 -5.34
C THR A 321 6.41 19.32 -3.88
N VAL A 322 7.68 19.08 -3.54
CA VAL A 322 8.12 18.91 -2.15
C VAL A 322 7.78 20.14 -1.29
N GLU A 323 7.86 21.33 -1.87
CA GLU A 323 7.53 22.60 -1.20
C GLU A 323 6.03 22.72 -0.92
N ASP A 324 5.16 22.29 -1.84
CA ASP A 324 3.71 22.29 -1.64
C ASP A 324 3.31 21.35 -0.48
N VAL A 325 3.87 20.14 -0.45
CA VAL A 325 3.62 19.15 0.61
C VAL A 325 4.09 19.68 1.96
N ARG A 326 5.32 20.21 2.03
CA ARG A 326 5.88 20.76 3.28
C ARG A 326 5.14 22.03 3.71
N GLY A 327 4.79 22.90 2.77
CA GLY A 327 4.03 24.13 2.99
C GLY A 327 2.68 23.83 3.64
N PHE A 328 1.98 22.82 3.12
CA PHE A 328 0.73 22.33 3.71
C PHE A 328 0.92 21.86 5.16
N ALA A 329 1.98 21.08 5.44
CA ALA A 329 2.28 20.64 6.81
C ALA A 329 2.55 21.82 7.76
N TYR A 330 3.25 22.87 7.30
CA TYR A 330 3.49 24.09 8.07
C TYR A 330 2.17 24.84 8.34
N GLU A 331 1.31 24.98 7.34
CA GLU A 331 0.02 25.64 7.49
C GLU A 331 -0.87 24.92 8.52
N LYS A 332 -0.93 23.58 8.46
CA LYS A 332 -1.67 22.77 9.47
C LYS A 332 -1.13 22.94 10.89
N GLN A 333 0.10 23.40 11.05
CA GLN A 333 0.70 23.74 12.35
C GLN A 333 0.62 25.23 12.71
N GLY A 334 -0.06 26.05 11.90
CA GLY A 334 -0.14 27.49 12.09
C GLY A 334 1.20 28.20 11.91
N LYS A 335 2.07 27.66 11.05
CA LYS A 335 3.41 28.16 10.76
C LYS A 335 3.55 28.52 9.28
N THR A 336 4.64 29.22 8.95
CA THR A 336 4.95 29.62 7.57
C THR A 336 6.29 29.03 7.17
N LEU A 337 6.31 28.32 6.05
CA LEU A 337 7.54 27.85 5.43
C LEU A 337 8.27 29.06 4.83
N LYS A 338 9.53 29.25 5.18
CA LYS A 338 10.39 30.24 4.54
C LYS A 338 11.05 29.57 3.34
N LEU A 339 10.66 29.97 2.15
CA LEU A 339 11.38 29.60 0.94
C LEU A 339 12.65 30.45 0.86
N GLU A 340 13.76 29.87 0.43
CA GLU A 340 14.93 30.67 0.08
C GLU A 340 14.54 31.57 -1.10
N ASP A 341 14.83 32.87 -1.01
CA ASP A 341 14.66 33.78 -2.14
C ASP A 341 15.55 33.25 -3.29
N SER A 342 14.91 32.79 -4.37
CA SER A 342 15.52 32.17 -5.55
C SER A 342 16.55 33.05 -6.25
#